data_AF-A0A1G1E932-F1
#
_entry.id   AF-A0A1G1E932-F1
#
_cell.length_a   1.000
_cell.length_b   1.000
_cell.length_c   1.000
_cell.angle_alpha   90.00
_cell.angle_beta   90.00
_cell.angle_gamma   90.00
#
_symmetry.space_group_name_H-M   'P 1'
#
loop_
_entity.id
_entity.type
_entity.pdbx_description
1 polymer ?
#
loop_
_entity_poly.entity_id
_entity_poly.type
_entity_poly.pdbx_seq_one_letter_code
_entity_poly.pdbx_strand_id
1 'polypeptide(L)'
;MIDRHSILIERLRRENDQFLFWEGEHKRLEREIRDLNRKNVLTPEEEIMRKNLQKEKLNAKDKMVEILKSEEDREKVKKVN
;
A
#
# COMPACT_ATOMS: atom_id res chain seq x y z
N MET A 1 11.42 -6.41 -19.54
CA MET A 1 12.04 -6.67 -18.22
C MET A 1 10.90 -6.88 -17.25
N ILE A 2 10.78 -8.07 -16.67
CA ILE A 2 9.80 -8.30 -15.60
C ILE A 2 10.45 -7.76 -14.32
N ASP A 3 9.91 -6.67 -13.79
CA ASP A 3 10.40 -6.09 -12.54
C ASP A 3 10.32 -7.13 -11.44
N ARG A 4 11.45 -7.43 -10.77
CA ARG A 4 11.50 -8.39 -9.65
C ARG A 4 10.47 -8.07 -8.57
N HIS A 5 10.20 -6.78 -8.35
CA HIS A 5 9.14 -6.32 -7.46
C HIS A 5 7.75 -6.78 -7.90
N SER A 6 7.45 -6.83 -9.20
CA SER A 6 6.15 -7.29 -9.68
C SER A 6 5.91 -8.77 -9.36
N ILE A 7 6.93 -9.62 -9.53
CA ILE A 7 6.84 -11.05 -9.23
C ILE A 7 6.63 -11.27 -7.73
N LEU A 8 7.38 -10.54 -6.90
CA LEU A 8 7.23 -10.64 -5.45
C LEU A 8 5.84 -10.18 -4.98
N ILE A 9 5.34 -9.07 -5.54
CA ILE A 9 3.98 -8.57 -5.25
C ILE A 9 2.92 -9.59 -5.63
N GLU A 10 3.03 -10.24 -6.81
CA GLU A 10 2.07 -11.28 -7.21
C GLU A 10 2.09 -12.49 -6.28
N ARG A 11 3.28 -12.89 -5.79
CA ARG A 11 3.39 -13.97 -4.81
C ARG A 11 2.76 -13.55 -3.48
N LEU A 12 3.10 -12.37 -2.97
CA LEU A 12 2.54 -11.87 -1.70
C LEU A 12 1.03 -11.72 -1.73
N ARG A 13 0.45 -11.36 -2.87
CA ARG A 13 -1.01 -11.36 -3.05
C ARG A 13 -1.65 -12.74 -2.87
N ARG A 14 -0.92 -13.82 -3.12
CA ARG A 14 -1.42 -15.20 -3.00
C ARG A 14 -1.09 -15.84 -1.65
N GLU A 15 0.06 -15.49 -1.09
CA GLU A 15 0.61 -16.13 0.11
C GLU A 15 0.41 -15.30 1.38
N ASN A 16 0.09 -14.00 1.26
CA ASN A 16 0.01 -13.08 2.39
C ASN A 16 -1.28 -12.24 2.34
N ASP A 17 -2.29 -12.67 3.10
CA ASP A 17 -3.57 -11.97 3.23
C ASP A 17 -3.43 -10.56 3.80
N GLN A 18 -2.42 -10.30 4.63
CA GLN A 18 -2.18 -8.94 5.14
C GLN A 18 -1.75 -8.01 4.01
N PHE A 19 -0.90 -8.48 3.09
CA PHE A 19 -0.51 -7.69 1.93
C PHE A 19 -1.73 -7.37 1.04
N LEU A 20 -2.60 -8.36 0.82
CA LEU A 20 -3.85 -8.18 0.06
C LEU A 20 -4.77 -7.14 0.73
N PHE A 21 -4.91 -7.21 2.06
CA PHE A 21 -5.68 -6.24 2.84
C PHE A 21 -5.11 -4.82 2.69
N TRP A 22 -3.81 -4.63 2.91
CA TRP A 22 -3.17 -3.32 2.81
C TRP A 22 -3.22 -2.75 1.39
N GLU A 23 -3.12 -3.61 0.36
CA GLU A 23 -3.30 -3.19 -1.02
C GLU A 23 -4.73 -2.71 -1.29
N GLY A 24 -5.73 -3.45 -0.78
CA GLY A 24 -7.13 -3.08 -0.86
C GLY A 24 -7.39 -1.71 -0.22
N GLU A 25 -6.86 -1.51 0.99
CA GLU A 25 -6.93 -0.24 1.72
C GLU A 25 -6.21 0.88 0.98
N HIS A 26 -5.00 0.66 0.45
CA HIS A 26 -4.30 1.65 -0.35
C HIS A 26 -5.12 2.09 -1.58
N LYS A 27 -5.74 1.13 -2.30
CA LYS A 27 -6.61 1.43 -3.44
C LYS A 27 -7.89 2.17 -3.03
N ARG A 28 -8.47 1.81 -1.88
CA ARG A 28 -9.65 2.49 -1.31
C ARG A 28 -9.32 3.95 -0.95
N LEU A 29 -8.27 4.16 -0.17
CA LEU A 29 -7.77 5.48 0.24
C LEU A 29 -7.42 6.34 -0.98
N GLU A 30 -6.80 5.76 -2.01
CA GLU A 30 -6.51 6.49 -3.24
C GLU A 30 -7.77 6.96 -3.98
N ARG A 31 -8.82 6.13 -4.03
CA ARG A 31 -10.11 6.53 -4.61
C ARG A 31 -10.74 7.67 -3.81
N GLU A 32 -10.79 7.55 -2.49
CA GLU A 32 -11.37 8.58 -1.63
C GLU A 32 -10.62 9.92 -1.74
N ILE A 33 -9.29 9.90 -1.75
CA ILE A 33 -8.47 11.10 -1.98
C ILE A 33 -8.76 11.69 -3.37
N ARG A 34 -8.91 10.85 -4.39
CA ARG A 34 -9.21 11.28 -5.76
C ARG A 34 -10.59 11.93 -5.86
N ASP A 35 -11.58 11.36 -5.20
CA ASP A 35 -12.94 11.89 -5.19
C ASP A 35 -13.02 13.22 -4.42
N LEU A 36 -12.28 13.37 -3.33
CA LEU A 36 -12.10 14.65 -2.66
C LEU A 36 -11.39 15.66 -3.56
N ASN A 37 -10.30 15.27 -4.22
CA ASN A 37 -9.57 16.17 -5.14
C ASN A 37 -10.39 16.59 -6.38
N ARG A 38 -11.45 15.85 -6.73
CA ARG A 38 -12.37 16.23 -7.81
C ARG A 38 -13.31 17.37 -7.41
N LYS A 39 -13.52 17.59 -6.11
CA LYS A 39 -14.27 18.75 -5.62
C LYS A 39 -13.39 19.99 -5.79
N ASN A 40 -13.87 20.97 -6.55
CA ASN A 40 -13.15 22.24 -6.78
C ASN A 40 -12.98 23.08 -5.51
N VAL A 41 -13.85 22.87 -4.51
CA VAL A 41 -13.79 23.52 -3.20
C VAL A 41 -14.03 22.45 -2.16
N LEU A 42 -13.11 22.35 -1.20
CA LEU A 42 -13.24 21.49 -0.03
C LEU A 42 -13.62 22.35 1.16
N THR A 43 -14.51 21.86 2.01
CA THR A 43 -14.72 22.46 3.32
C THR A 43 -13.50 22.24 4.22
N PRO A 44 -13.29 23.03 5.29
CA PRO A 44 -12.19 22.82 6.22
C PRO A 44 -12.16 21.40 6.81
N GLU A 45 -13.32 20.80 7.03
CA GLU A 45 -13.47 19.42 7.50
C GLU A 45 -12.99 18.42 6.44
N GLU A 46 -13.33 18.64 5.18
CA GLU A 46 -12.89 17.80 4.06
C GLU A 46 -11.39 17.96 3.78
N GLU A 47 -10.79 19.13 3.99
CA GLU A 47 -9.34 19.32 3.91
C GLU A 47 -8.60 18.52 4.99
N ILE A 48 -9.12 18.52 6.22
CA ILE A 48 -8.59 17.71 7.31
C ILE A 48 -8.74 16.22 6.98
N MET A 49 -9.92 15.80 6.51
CA MET A 49 -10.18 14.44 6.08
C MET A 49 -9.21 14.01 4.97
N ARG A 50 -9.01 14.84 3.94
CA ARG A 50 -8.05 14.58 2.86
C ARG A 50 -6.63 14.41 3.40
N LYS A 51 -6.19 15.26 4.32
CA LYS A 51 -4.86 15.14 4.95
C LYS A 51 -4.74 13.85 5.76
N ASN A 52 -5.79 13.45 6.47
CA ASN A 52 -5.81 12.19 7.21
C ASN A 52 -5.74 10.99 6.26
N LEU A 53 -6.54 10.96 5.20
CA LEU A 53 -6.51 9.92 4.18
C LEU A 53 -5.13 9.82 3.51
N GLN A 54 -4.45 10.95 3.26
CA GLN A 54 -3.08 10.95 2.73
C GLN A 54 -2.08 10.31 3.69
N LYS A 55 -2.21 10.57 5.01
CA LYS A 55 -1.37 9.92 6.03
C LYS A 55 -1.66 8.43 6.12
N GLU A 56 -2.93 8.03 6.09
CA GLU A 56 -3.31 6.62 6.07
C GLU A 56 -2.81 5.91 4.82
N LYS A 57 -2.86 6.57 3.65
CA LYS A 57 -2.31 6.03 2.40
C LYS A 57 -0.81 5.80 2.53
N LEU A 58 -0.09 6.74 3.14
CA LEU A 58 1.34 6.60 3.39
C LEU A 58 1.62 5.42 4.34
N ASN A 59 0.87 5.31 5.44
CA ASN A 59 1.01 4.21 6.38
C ASN A 59 0.71 2.85 5.73
N ALA A 60 -0.34 2.74 4.90
CA ALA A 60 -0.65 1.52 4.16
C ALA A 60 0.50 1.15 3.21
N LYS A 61 1.08 2.14 2.51
CA LYS A 61 2.26 1.92 1.66
C LYS A 61 3.46 1.43 2.48
N ASP A 62 3.72 2.05 3.63
CA ASP A 62 4.84 1.69 4.50
C ASP A 62 4.69 0.26 5.03
N LYS A 63 3.46 -0.16 5.40
CA LYS A 63 3.16 -1.54 5.78
C LYS A 63 3.39 -2.53 4.65
N MET A 64 2.99 -2.20 3.42
CA MET A 64 3.28 -3.03 2.25
C MET A 64 4.79 -3.17 2.01
N VAL A 65 5.56 -2.09 2.18
CA VAL A 65 7.03 -2.10 2.04
C VAL A 65 7.70 -2.90 3.15
N GLU A 66 7.23 -2.81 4.39
CA GLU A 66 7.72 -3.66 5.49
C GLU A 66 7.52 -5.15 5.18
N ILE A 67 6.34 -5.52 4.68
CA ILE A 67 6.05 -6.92 4.30
C ILE A 67 6.99 -7.35 3.17
N LEU A 68 7.13 -6.52 2.12
CA LEU A 68 8.04 -6.81 1.00
C LEU A 68 9.47 -7.04 1.48
N LYS A 69 10.01 -6.14 2.30
CA LYS A 69 11.37 -6.27 2.86
C LYS A 69 11.53 -7.52 3.72
N SER A 70 10.57 -7.80 4.58
CA SER A 70 10.61 -8.97 5.47
C SER A 70 10.62 -10.28 4.68
N GLU A 71 9.87 -10.32 3.58
CA GLU A 71 9.80 -11.50 2.71
C GLU A 71 11.03 -11.65 1.82
N GLU A 72 11.59 -10.53 1.32
CA GLU A 72 12.89 -10.54 0.64
C GLU A 72 14.01 -11.06 1.56
N ASP A 73 14.02 -10.63 2.82
CA ASP A 73 15.03 -11.08 3.78
C ASP A 73 14.82 -12.54 4.16
N ARG A 74 13.57 -13.00 4.31
CA ARG A 74 13.25 -14.41 4.52
C ARG A 74 13.69 -15.30 3.36
N GLU A 75 13.54 -14.86 2.11
CA GLU A 75 14.03 -15.59 0.94
C GLU A 75 15.56 -15.67 0.90
N LYS A 76 16.28 -14.64 1.36
CA LYS A 76 17.75 -14.69 1.46
C LYS A 76 18.20 -15.73 2.48
N VAL A 77 17.57 -15.79 3.66
CA VAL A 77 17.92 -16.76 4.71
C VAL A 77 17.69 -18.20 4.23
N LYS A 78 16.62 -18.48 3.47
CA LYS A 78 16.35 -19.81 2.91
C LYS A 78 17.36 -20.28 1.86
N LYS A 79 18.07 -19.37 1.19
CA LYS A 79 19.10 -19.71 0.19
C LYS A 79 20.49 -19.95 0.77
N VAL A 80 20.70 -19.61 2.05
CA VAL A 80 21.99 -19.72 2.73
C VAL A 80 22.12 -21.02 3.54
N ASN A 81 21.03 -21.78 3.69
CA ASN A 81 21.02 -23.11 4.31
C ASN A 81 20.87 -24.23 3.28
#